data_AF-A0A6I4W1Q5-F1
#
_entry.id   AF-A0A6I4W1Q5-F1
#
_cell.length_a   1.000
_cell.length_b   1.000
_cell.length_c   1.000
_cell.angle_alpha   90.00
_cell.angle_beta   90.00
_cell.angle_gamma   90.00
#
_symmetry.space_group_name_H-M   'P 1'
#
loop_
_entity.id
_entity.type
_entity.pdbx_description
1 polymer ?
#
loop_
_entity_poly.entity_id
_entity_poly.type
_entity_poly.pdbx_seq_one_letter_code
_entity_poly.pdbx_strand_id
1 'polypeptide(L)'
;MGEKKAWVEFVATSVKYRGKGVATAIMNHIFALSQYNEYILVVADNNTNALKMYEKLGYKEFKRIKHKYSKYSGIDHMIYMKYK
;
A
#
# COMPACT_ATOMS: atom_id res chain seq x y z
N MET A 1 -0.27 19.88 18.28
CA MET A 1 0.58 19.38 17.17
C MET A 1 -0.32 18.56 16.27
N GLY A 2 -0.51 18.98 15.01
CA GLY A 2 -1.43 18.30 14.08
C GLY A 2 -0.96 16.90 13.70
N GLU A 3 -1.91 16.05 13.28
CA GLU A 3 -1.60 14.73 12.72
C GLU A 3 -0.70 14.87 11.48
N LYS A 4 0.41 14.13 11.40
CA LYS A 4 1.35 14.19 10.27
C LYS A 4 1.25 12.92 9.43
N LYS A 5 0.15 12.82 8.68
CA LYS A 5 -0.17 11.65 7.84
C LYS A 5 0.31 11.87 6.41
N ALA A 6 0.80 10.80 5.77
CA ALA A 6 1.14 10.78 4.35
C ALA A 6 0.34 9.72 3.61
N TRP A 7 -0.04 10.03 2.36
CA TRP A 7 -0.68 9.09 1.45
C TRP A 7 0.31 8.62 0.40
N VAL A 8 0.42 7.31 0.24
CA VAL A 8 1.18 6.69 -0.84
C VAL A 8 0.20 6.32 -1.95
N GLU A 9 0.08 7.20 -2.95
CA GLU A 9 -0.85 7.03 -4.07
C GLU A 9 -0.41 5.90 -5.01
N PHE A 10 0.85 5.94 -5.47
CA PHE A 10 1.37 4.97 -6.42
C PHE A 10 2.81 4.58 -6.12
N VAL A 11 3.07 3.28 -6.22
CA VAL A 11 4.41 2.70 -6.24
C VAL A 11 4.47 1.73 -7.41
N ALA A 12 5.43 1.94 -8.30
CA ALA A 12 5.62 1.11 -9.47
C ALA A 12 7.04 0.57 -9.53
N THR A 13 7.17 -0.68 -9.96
CA THR A 13 8.46 -1.29 -10.26
C THR A 13 8.40 -1.85 -11.67
N SER A 14 9.35 -1.45 -12.51
CA SER A 14 9.50 -1.98 -13.87
C SER A 14 9.61 -3.50 -13.85
N VAL A 15 9.04 -4.16 -14.87
CA VAL A 15 8.95 -5.63 -14.96
C VAL A 15 10.31 -6.30 -14.75
N LYS A 16 11.37 -5.73 -15.32
CA LYS A 16 12.76 -6.24 -15.23
C LYS A 16 13.35 -6.26 -13.80
N TYR A 17 12.69 -5.56 -12.87
CA TYR A 17 13.13 -5.39 -11.49
C TYR A 17 12.15 -5.91 -10.43
N ARG A 18 11.03 -6.52 -10.84
CA ARG A 18 10.09 -7.17 -9.91
C ARG A 18 10.76 -8.37 -9.24
N GLY A 19 10.33 -8.68 -8.01
CA GLY A 19 10.90 -9.78 -7.22
C GLY A 19 12.30 -9.51 -6.63
N LYS A 20 12.90 -8.34 -6.90
CA LYS A 20 14.24 -7.95 -6.43
C LYS A 20 14.23 -7.01 -5.21
N GLY A 21 13.09 -6.88 -4.54
CA GLY A 21 12.95 -6.00 -3.36
C GLY A 21 12.91 -4.49 -3.65
N VAL A 22 12.80 -4.05 -4.90
CA VAL A 22 12.82 -2.61 -5.27
C VAL A 22 11.69 -1.82 -4.60
N ALA A 23 10.44 -2.31 -4.69
CA ALA A 23 9.31 -1.65 -4.03
C ALA A 23 9.49 -1.59 -2.50
N THR A 24 10.01 -2.64 -1.89
CA THR A 24 10.35 -2.68 -0.45
C THR A 24 11.38 -1.61 -0.10
N ALA A 25 12.43 -1.44 -0.91
CA ALA A 25 13.45 -0.42 -0.69
C ALA A 25 12.87 1.01 -0.79
N ILE A 26 12.02 1.26 -1.79
CA ILE A 26 11.30 2.54 -1.93
C ILE A 26 10.45 2.83 -0.68
N MET A 27 9.67 1.85 -0.23
CA MET A 27 8.80 2.01 0.94
C MET A 27 9.60 2.25 2.23
N ASN A 28 10.69 1.51 2.46
CA ASN A 28 11.56 1.71 3.61
C ASN A 28 12.19 3.11 3.62
N HIS A 29 12.55 3.64 2.44
CA HIS A 29 13.04 5.01 2.34
C HIS A 29 11.96 6.03 2.71
N ILE A 30 10.72 5.82 2.26
CA ILE A 30 9.57 6.68 2.63
C ILE A 30 9.34 6.67 4.15
N PHE A 31 9.37 5.51 4.81
CA PHE A 31 9.15 5.43 6.26
C PHE A 31 10.23 6.12 7.10
N ALA A 32 11.43 6.32 6.53
CA ALA A 32 12.51 7.03 7.20
C ALA A 32 12.30 8.55 7.27
N LEU A 33 11.28 9.09 6.59
CA LEU A 33 10.94 10.51 6.63
C LEU A 33 10.36 10.88 8.01
N SER A 34 11.13 11.60 8.82
CA SER A 34 10.77 11.98 10.19
C SER A 34 9.61 12.98 10.29
N GLN A 35 9.20 13.55 9.16
CA GLN A 35 8.10 14.50 9.10
C GLN A 35 6.72 13.84 9.14
N TYR A 36 6.60 12.52 8.98
CA TYR A 36 5.34 11.80 9.05
C TYR A 36 5.37 10.71 10.10
N ASN A 37 4.21 10.47 10.69
CA ASN A 37 4.03 9.49 11.75
C ASN A 37 2.86 8.54 11.49
N GLU A 38 2.29 8.55 10.28
CA GLU A 38 1.36 7.56 9.75
C GLU A 38 1.39 7.59 8.21
N TYR A 39 1.44 6.42 7.59
CA TYR A 39 1.45 6.25 6.14
C TYR A 39 0.25 5.41 5.71
N ILE A 40 -0.56 5.94 4.79
CA ILE A 40 -1.80 5.33 4.34
C ILE A 40 -1.69 5.00 2.85
N LEU A 41 -2.23 3.84 2.46
CA LEU A 41 -2.40 3.46 1.07
C LEU A 41 -3.70 2.70 0.85
N VAL A 42 -4.10 2.59 -0.41
CA VAL A 42 -5.22 1.78 -0.85
C VAL A 42 -4.74 0.77 -1.87
N VAL A 43 -5.14 -0.49 -1.70
CA VAL A 43 -4.76 -1.60 -2.58
C VAL A 43 -5.99 -2.40 -2.95
N ALA A 44 -6.10 -2.76 -4.24
CA ALA A 44 -7.14 -3.67 -4.70
C ALA A 44 -6.90 -5.09 -4.13
N ASP A 45 -7.96 -5.79 -3.74
CA ASP A 45 -7.85 -7.12 -3.13
C ASP A 45 -7.24 -8.18 -4.04
N ASN A 46 -7.39 -8.04 -5.35
CA ASN A 46 -6.76 -8.91 -6.34
C ASN A 46 -5.25 -8.65 -6.50
N ASN A 47 -4.69 -7.56 -5.97
CA ASN A 47 -3.26 -7.26 -5.99
C ASN A 47 -2.54 -7.95 -4.83
N THR A 48 -2.63 -9.28 -4.82
CA THR A 48 -2.12 -10.15 -3.74
C THR A 48 -0.62 -9.99 -3.49
N ASN A 49 0.17 -9.65 -4.52
CA ASN A 49 1.60 -9.38 -4.38
C ASN A 49 1.86 -8.12 -3.54
N ALA A 50 1.14 -7.03 -3.80
CA ALA A 50 1.28 -5.80 -3.03
C ALA A 50 0.78 -5.97 -1.60
N LEU A 51 -0.36 -6.64 -1.40
CA LEU A 51 -0.90 -6.94 -0.07
C LEU A 51 0.12 -7.67 0.81
N LYS A 52 0.66 -8.80 0.31
CA LYS A 52 1.68 -9.58 1.03
C LYS A 52 2.93 -8.76 1.33
N MET A 53 3.34 -7.88 0.40
CA MET A 53 4.48 -7.00 0.61
C MET A 53 4.21 -5.99 1.73
N TYR A 54 3.08 -5.31 1.70
CA TYR A 54 2.72 -4.30 2.71
C TYR A 54 2.52 -4.94 4.09
N GLU A 55 1.89 -6.10 4.18
CA GLU A 55 1.76 -6.87 5.43
C GLU A 55 3.14 -7.20 6.03
N LYS A 56 4.09 -7.66 5.19
CA LYS A 56 5.47 -7.95 5.61
C LYS A 56 6.22 -6.69 6.08
N LEU A 57 5.93 -5.54 5.47
CA LEU A 57 6.46 -4.23 5.88
C LEU A 57 5.82 -3.72 7.18
N GLY A 58 4.76 -4.38 7.67
CA GLY A 58 4.09 -4.02 8.92
C GLY A 58 2.85 -3.16 8.75
N TYR A 59 2.38 -2.92 7.51
CA TYR A 59 1.06 -2.33 7.31
C TYR A 59 -0.02 -3.23 7.90
N LYS A 60 -1.10 -2.58 8.36
CA LYS A 60 -2.31 -3.24 8.82
C LYS A 60 -3.51 -2.70 8.05
N GLU A 61 -4.36 -3.60 7.58
CA GLU A 61 -5.68 -3.23 7.09
C GLU A 61 -6.46 -2.56 8.23
N PHE A 62 -7.12 -1.44 7.92
CA PHE A 62 -8.02 -0.76 8.86
C PHE A 62 -9.40 -0.48 8.26
N LYS A 63 -9.56 -0.63 6.95
CA LYS A 63 -10.85 -0.47 6.28
C LYS A 63 -10.89 -1.28 4.99
N ARG A 64 -12.05 -1.88 4.70
CA ARG A 64 -12.34 -2.61 3.47
C ARG A 64 -13.64 -2.10 2.88
N ILE A 65 -13.62 -1.71 1.61
CA ILE A 65 -14.78 -1.16 0.92
C ILE A 65 -15.06 -2.01 -0.32
N LYS A 66 -16.31 -2.46 -0.46
CA LYS A 66 -16.76 -3.18 -1.66
C LYS A 66 -16.64 -2.29 -2.89
N HIS A 67 -16.02 -2.81 -3.94
CA HIS A 67 -15.86 -2.10 -5.19
C HIS A 67 -17.17 -2.13 -6.00
N LYS A 68 -17.62 -0.97 -6.48
CA LYS A 68 -18.93 -0.80 -7.13
C LYS A 68 -19.09 -1.63 -8.42
N TYR A 69 -17.99 -1.87 -9.13
CA TYR A 69 -17.98 -2.52 -10.45
C TYR A 69 -17.22 -3.84 -10.45
N SER A 70 -17.29 -4.60 -9.36
CA SER A 70 -16.45 -5.79 -9.15
C SER A 70 -16.54 -6.84 -10.28
N LYS A 71 -17.73 -7.00 -10.86
CA LYS A 71 -17.99 -7.91 -11.98
C LYS A 71 -17.14 -7.63 -13.24
N TYR A 72 -16.68 -6.40 -13.44
CA TYR A 72 -15.96 -6.00 -14.65
C TYR A 72 -14.46 -5.80 -14.43
N SER A 73 -14.05 -5.40 -13.21
CA SER A 73 -12.65 -5.11 -12.90
C SER A 73 -11.89 -6.31 -12.33
N GLY A 74 -12.59 -7.35 -11.87
CA GLY A 74 -11.99 -8.44 -11.10
C GLY A 74 -11.47 -8.00 -9.73
N ILE A 75 -11.90 -6.83 -9.25
CA ILE A 75 -11.60 -6.28 -7.92
C ILE A 75 -12.89 -6.34 -7.12
N ASP A 76 -12.93 -7.11 -6.04
CA ASP A 76 -14.11 -7.14 -5.18
C ASP A 76 -14.08 -6.04 -4.12
N HIS A 77 -12.89 -5.71 -3.62
CA HIS A 77 -12.70 -4.72 -2.55
C HIS A 77 -11.48 -3.84 -2.77
N MET A 78 -11.61 -2.60 -2.29
CA MET A 78 -10.50 -1.70 -2.02
C MET A 78 -10.13 -1.81 -0.54
N ILE A 79 -8.88 -2.17 -0.26
CA ILE A 79 -8.34 -2.40 1.07
C ILE A 79 -7.49 -1.18 1.43
N TYR A 80 -7.86 -0.51 2.51
CA TYR A 80 -7.10 0.60 3.07
C TYR A 80 -6.17 0.04 4.14
N MET A 81 -4.90 0.35 3.99
CA MET A 81 -3.86 -0.09 4.91
C MET A 81 -3.13 1.11 5.49
N LYS A 82 -2.67 0.96 6.73
CA LYS A 82 -1.84 1.95 7.40
C LYS A 82 -0.58 1.33 8.02
N TYR A 83 0.53 2.05 7.93
CA TYR A 83 1.78 1.81 8.65
C TYR A 83 2.03 2.98 9.59
N LYS A 84 2.61 2.67 10.76
CA LYS A 84 2.69 3.53 11.95
C LYS A 84 2.65 5.00 11.64
#